data_AF-A0A9R1NNA3-F1
#
_entry.id   AF-A0A9R1NNA3-F1
#
_cell.length_a   1.000
_cell.length_b   1.000
_cell.length_c   1.000
_cell.angle_alpha   90.00
_cell.angle_beta   90.00
_cell.angle_gamma   90.00
#
_symmetry.space_group_name_H-M   'P 1'
#
loop_
_entity.id
_entity.type
_entity.pdbx_description
1 polymer ?
#
loop_
_entity_poly.entity_id
_entity_poly.type
_entity_poly.pdbx_seq_one_letter_code
_entity_poly.pdbx_strand_id
1 'polypeptide(L)'
;MAQEERELQVRALDGRSTAVTLAAAASVRDLKVALRGSFPPAQISSNFHLFLKGAKLRLEAEIGSLATGNGEFIVLVPFTRKSAQSSSVAMPAEEQSANPPISQEVATGANSAWQGIMDDLSSIPNSTNVDDVLKNLYSSSIPCSGSYAEDGPTGKNLSTGCSRKRRKLCKENGNGSSDAPGVEGASKQPSMNKKSSFVRSAASSCHDKHPLGPAEMVEHLKNGLGKEGQIVHIEEIPCRRASYSELPRDLSKVMRKALESIGISRLYSHQSEAIQSSISGKHVAVATSTSSGKSLCYNIPVLESLSQDLMACALYIFPTKALAQDQLRTIVEMKKAFHTDINVSIYDGDTPRQDRLWIRDNARLLITNPDMLHVSVLPCHSQFKRILSNLRYIVIDEAHSYKGVFGCHTALILRRLKRICSNIYGCHPTFTFCTATSANPREHVMELAKLDNVELIQNDGSPCGSKYFLLWNPPLHMKKEGGSRGSSVTRRSSPIVEVSYLFSEMVQHGLRCIAFCKTRKLCELVLSYTRAILEVTGKELVDSICVYRAGYIAEKKN
;
A
#
# COMPACT_ATOMS: atom_id res chain seq x y z
N MET A 1 52.15 4.33 34.01
CA MET A 1 51.24 5.21 33.26
C MET A 1 49.82 4.81 33.62
N ALA A 2 48.93 5.74 33.92
CA ALA A 2 47.51 5.42 34.08
C ALA A 2 46.91 5.10 32.71
N GLN A 3 45.99 4.14 32.63
CA GLN A 3 45.17 3.98 31.43
C GLN A 3 44.10 5.06 31.44
N GLU A 4 43.97 5.79 30.33
CA GLU A 4 42.92 6.79 30.18
C GLU A 4 41.57 6.07 30.06
N GLU A 5 40.68 6.24 31.03
CA GLU A 5 39.35 5.64 31.03
C GLU A 5 38.29 6.61 30.52
N ARG A 6 37.27 6.08 29.82
CA ARG A 6 36.09 6.80 29.38
C ARG A 6 34.83 6.15 29.89
N GLU A 7 33.95 6.96 30.47
CA GLU A 7 32.56 6.61 30.73
C GLU A 7 31.74 6.71 29.43
N LEU A 8 30.96 5.68 29.11
CA LEU A 8 30.07 5.64 27.96
C LEU A 8 28.62 5.48 28.40
N GLN A 9 27.77 6.42 27.98
CA GLN A 9 26.33 6.32 28.15
C GLN A 9 25.73 5.42 27.06
N VAL A 10 24.97 4.39 27.46
CA VAL A 10 24.35 3.41 26.57
C VAL A 10 22.84 3.33 26.85
N ARG A 11 22.01 3.44 25.82
CA ARG A 11 20.54 3.42 25.93
C ARG A 11 19.91 2.34 25.05
N ALA A 12 18.97 1.58 25.58
CA ALA A 12 18.18 0.60 24.83
C ALA A 12 16.91 1.21 24.23
N LEU A 13 16.33 0.53 23.24
CA LEU A 13 15.08 0.95 22.58
C LEU A 13 13.85 0.97 23.50
N ASP A 14 13.93 0.38 24.70
CA ASP A 14 12.91 0.44 25.75
C ASP A 14 13.06 1.63 26.71
N GLY A 15 14.00 2.54 26.42
CA GLY A 15 14.28 3.74 27.22
C GLY A 15 15.28 3.54 28.36
N ARG A 16 15.58 2.30 28.77
CA ARG A 16 16.56 2.04 29.83
C ARG A 16 17.95 2.49 29.41
N SER A 17 18.70 3.07 30.33
CA SER A 17 20.05 3.61 30.10
C SER A 17 21.02 3.10 31.17
N THR A 18 22.31 3.03 30.84
CA THR A 18 23.41 2.69 31.77
C THR A 18 24.68 3.46 31.38
N ALA A 19 25.51 3.77 32.37
CA ALA A 19 26.92 4.07 32.16
C ALA A 19 27.73 2.77 32.03
N VAL A 20 28.86 2.81 31.32
CA VAL A 20 29.91 1.79 31.33
C VAL A 20 31.27 2.48 31.19
N THR A 21 32.16 2.32 32.17
CA THR A 21 33.53 2.84 32.11
C THR A 21 34.49 1.78 31.56
N LEU A 22 35.34 2.17 30.61
CA LEU A 22 36.37 1.32 29.99
C LEU A 22 37.62 2.14 29.65
N ALA A 23 38.79 1.50 29.64
CA ALA A 23 40.00 2.08 29.07
C ALA A 23 39.79 2.48 27.59
N ALA A 24 40.38 3.60 27.15
CA ALA A 24 40.23 4.13 25.79
C ALA A 24 40.71 3.15 24.71
N ALA A 25 41.71 2.33 25.01
CA ALA A 25 42.22 1.27 24.13
C ALA A 25 41.36 -0.02 24.11
N ALA A 26 40.29 -0.11 24.93
CA ALA A 26 39.34 -1.20 24.83
C ALA A 26 38.53 -1.10 23.54
N SER A 27 38.02 -2.23 23.05
CA SER A 27 37.23 -2.26 21.82
C SER A 27 35.72 -2.22 22.07
N VAL A 28 34.95 -1.92 21.02
CA VAL A 28 33.49 -2.07 21.01
C VAL A 28 33.06 -3.53 21.26
N ARG A 29 33.92 -4.53 21.02
CA ARG A 29 33.68 -5.93 21.41
C ARG A 29 33.66 -6.07 22.94
N ASP A 30 34.56 -5.39 23.64
CA ASP A 30 34.69 -5.44 25.11
C ASP A 30 33.54 -4.68 25.79
N LEU A 31 33.11 -3.56 25.21
CA LEU A 31 31.87 -2.88 25.58
C LEU A 31 30.64 -3.81 25.49
N LYS A 32 30.58 -4.73 24.51
CA LYS A 32 29.51 -5.73 24.44
C LYS A 32 29.65 -6.86 25.47
N VAL A 33 30.85 -7.11 26.01
CA VAL A 33 31.05 -8.03 27.13
C VAL A 33 30.59 -7.35 28.42
N ALA A 34 31.06 -6.14 28.69
CA ALA A 34 30.66 -5.34 29.85
C ALA A 34 29.13 -5.17 29.94
N LEU A 35 28.48 -4.77 28.84
CA LEU A 35 27.02 -4.62 28.80
C LEU A 35 26.26 -5.92 29.08
N ARG A 36 26.78 -7.10 28.70
CA ARG A 36 26.15 -8.39 29.07
C ARG A 36 26.29 -8.68 30.56
N GLY A 37 27.34 -8.19 31.21
CA GLY A 37 27.50 -8.25 32.66
C GLY A 37 26.49 -7.35 33.39
N SER A 38 26.37 -6.08 32.98
CA SER A 38 25.69 -5.03 33.76
C SER A 38 24.30 -4.60 33.28
N PHE A 39 23.90 -4.87 32.03
CA PHE A 39 22.74 -4.24 31.41
C PHE A 39 21.66 -5.24 30.95
N PRO A 40 20.49 -5.32 31.63
CA PRO A 40 19.47 -6.33 31.33
C PRO A 40 18.98 -6.42 29.86
N PRO A 41 18.83 -5.31 29.09
CA PRO A 41 18.53 -5.40 27.66
C PRO A 41 19.59 -6.17 26.85
N ALA A 42 20.86 -6.10 27.23
CA ALA A 42 21.95 -6.85 26.60
C ALA A 42 22.02 -8.33 27.04
N GLN A 43 21.46 -8.67 28.20
CA GLN A 43 21.33 -10.04 28.70
C GLN A 43 20.19 -10.79 27.99
N ILE A 44 19.03 -10.13 27.84
CA ILE A 44 17.84 -10.71 27.19
C ILE A 44 18.11 -11.03 25.70
N SER A 45 18.90 -10.21 25.01
CA SER A 45 19.30 -10.47 23.62
C SER A 45 20.74 -10.96 23.51
N SER A 46 20.94 -12.26 23.23
CA SER A 46 22.28 -12.82 22.96
C SER A 46 23.03 -12.11 21.81
N ASN A 47 22.28 -11.51 20.89
CA ASN A 47 22.75 -10.80 19.71
C ASN A 47 22.18 -9.36 19.69
N PHE A 48 23.06 -8.36 19.74
CA PHE A 48 22.71 -6.95 19.59
C PHE A 48 23.75 -6.17 18.76
N HIS A 49 23.34 -5.00 18.29
CA HIS A 49 24.18 -4.00 17.63
C HIS A 49 24.23 -2.73 18.49
N LEU A 50 25.32 -1.98 18.34
CA LEU A 50 25.56 -0.70 19.01
C LEU A 50 25.70 0.37 17.92
N PHE A 51 25.05 1.51 18.12
CA PHE A 51 25.03 2.62 17.16
C PHE A 51 25.37 3.94 17.86
N LEU A 52 26.17 4.79 17.22
CA LEU A 52 26.41 6.17 17.65
C LEU A 52 26.07 7.10 16.49
N LYS A 53 25.29 8.17 16.74
CA LYS A 53 24.85 9.12 15.69
C LYS A 53 24.22 8.44 14.45
N GLY A 54 23.50 7.34 14.67
CA GLY A 54 22.88 6.52 13.61
C GLY A 54 23.84 5.57 12.88
N ALA A 55 25.16 5.72 13.03
CA ALA A 55 26.15 4.83 12.45
C ALA A 55 26.36 3.57 13.31
N LYS A 56 26.38 2.40 12.68
CA LYS A 56 26.65 1.11 13.36
C LYS A 56 28.13 1.00 13.70
N LEU A 57 28.44 0.78 14.98
CA LEU A 57 29.82 0.59 15.43
C LEU A 57 30.40 -0.76 14.93
N ARG A 58 31.64 -0.72 14.43
CA ARG A 58 32.46 -1.92 14.15
C ARG A 58 32.89 -2.52 15.50
N LEU A 59 33.11 -3.83 15.59
CA LEU A 59 33.47 -4.47 16.87
C LEU A 59 34.93 -4.19 17.26
N GLU A 60 35.75 -3.93 16.24
CA GLU A 60 37.20 -3.71 16.27
C GLU A 60 37.57 -2.23 16.47
N ALA A 61 36.59 -1.33 16.60
CA ALA A 61 36.84 0.08 16.88
C ALA A 61 37.16 0.30 18.37
N GLU A 62 38.16 1.14 18.64
CA GLU A 62 38.58 1.51 20.01
C GLU A 62 37.63 2.54 20.63
N ILE A 63 37.43 2.47 21.94
CA ILE A 63 36.55 3.40 22.69
C ILE A 63 37.06 4.85 22.63
N GLY A 64 38.38 5.07 22.63
CA GLY A 64 39.00 6.39 22.46
C GLY A 64 38.68 7.05 21.11
N SER A 65 38.51 6.24 20.05
CA SER A 65 38.18 6.71 18.70
C SER A 65 36.72 7.16 18.54
N LEU A 66 35.84 6.87 19.53
CA LEU A 66 34.44 7.26 19.48
C LEU A 66 34.32 8.76 19.79
N ALA A 67 33.80 9.53 18.82
CA ALA A 67 33.49 10.94 18.99
C ALA A 67 32.18 11.12 19.78
N THR A 68 32.23 10.83 21.08
CA THR A 68 31.17 11.01 22.08
C THR A 68 31.35 12.32 22.85
N GLY A 69 30.47 13.28 22.63
CA GLY A 69 30.39 14.53 23.38
C GLY A 69 29.43 14.47 24.58
N ASN A 70 29.39 15.55 25.38
CA ASN A 70 28.47 15.65 26.52
C ASN A 70 27.01 15.48 26.09
N GLY A 71 26.31 14.54 26.74
CA GLY A 71 24.91 14.21 26.45
C GLY A 71 24.70 13.22 25.30
N GLU A 72 25.74 12.78 24.61
CA GLU A 72 25.64 11.77 23.56
C GLU A 72 25.65 10.34 24.14
N PHE A 73 24.91 9.44 23.51
CA PHE A 73 24.76 8.05 23.97
C PHE A 73 24.78 7.05 22.81
N ILE A 74 25.25 5.84 23.11
CA ILE A 74 25.27 4.70 22.21
C ILE A 74 23.93 3.97 22.31
N VAL A 75 23.27 3.70 21.17
CA VAL A 75 21.98 2.99 21.13
C VAL A 75 22.21 1.48 20.99
N LEU A 76 21.65 0.71 21.92
CA LEU A 76 21.60 -0.76 21.86
C LEU A 76 20.34 -1.21 21.11
N VAL A 77 20.55 -1.94 20.02
CA VAL A 77 19.51 -2.51 19.17
C VAL A 77 19.62 -4.04 19.17
N PRO A 78 18.68 -4.79 19.79
CA PRO A 78 18.68 -6.24 19.75
C PRO A 78 18.33 -6.77 18.35
N PHE A 79 18.87 -7.94 17.95
CA PHE A 79 18.50 -8.58 16.69
C PHE A 79 18.57 -10.11 16.76
N THR A 80 17.62 -10.80 16.14
CA THR A 80 17.65 -12.26 16.04
C THR A 80 18.42 -12.70 14.79
N ARG A 81 19.59 -13.34 14.96
CA ARG A 81 20.16 -14.14 13.87
C ARG A 81 19.23 -15.33 13.60
N LYS A 82 18.84 -15.56 12.34
CA LYS A 82 18.45 -16.90 11.90
C LYS A 82 19.68 -17.80 12.02
N SER A 83 19.56 -18.92 12.71
CA SER A 83 20.58 -19.96 12.74
C SER A 83 20.74 -20.57 11.35
N ALA A 84 21.89 -20.39 10.72
CA ALA A 84 22.33 -21.29 9.65
C ALA A 84 22.65 -22.65 10.30
N GLN A 85 22.23 -23.75 9.67
CA GLN A 85 22.58 -25.08 10.14
C GLN A 85 24.03 -25.38 9.76
N SER A 86 24.88 -25.62 10.76
CA SER A 86 26.28 -25.97 10.57
C SER A 86 26.45 -27.46 10.25
N SER A 87 26.69 -27.79 8.99
CA SER A 87 27.18 -29.11 8.57
C SER A 87 28.71 -29.15 8.69
N SER A 88 29.23 -30.01 9.56
CA SER A 88 30.66 -30.16 9.81
C SER A 88 31.36 -31.05 8.79
N VAL A 89 32.31 -30.49 8.04
CA VAL A 89 33.39 -31.19 7.32
C VAL A 89 34.66 -30.34 7.54
N ALA A 90 35.85 -30.95 7.54
CA ALA A 90 37.10 -30.32 7.95
C ALA A 90 38.24 -30.46 6.92
N MET A 91 39.30 -29.68 7.13
CA MET A 91 40.58 -29.63 6.40
C MET A 91 40.57 -28.97 5.00
N PRO A 92 41.68 -28.37 4.52
CA PRO A 92 42.86 -27.83 5.22
C PRO A 92 42.97 -26.29 5.02
N ALA A 93 44.16 -25.70 4.98
CA ALA A 93 44.42 -24.25 5.01
C ALA A 93 45.04 -23.68 3.70
N GLU A 94 45.07 -22.34 3.62
CA GLU A 94 45.69 -21.48 2.57
C GLU A 94 44.98 -21.54 1.18
N GLU A 95 44.78 -20.47 0.39
CA GLU A 95 45.28 -19.07 0.39
C GLU A 95 44.15 -17.99 0.34
N GLN A 96 44.46 -16.75 -0.06
CA GLN A 96 43.59 -15.57 -0.01
C GLN A 96 43.04 -15.12 -1.39
N SER A 97 41.75 -14.78 -1.49
CA SER A 97 41.26 -13.54 -2.16
C SER A 97 39.72 -13.40 -2.21
N ALA A 98 39.26 -12.15 -2.38
CA ALA A 98 37.96 -11.65 -2.88
C ALA A 98 36.63 -12.42 -2.63
N ASN A 99 35.65 -11.71 -2.04
CA ASN A 99 34.21 -12.06 -2.10
C ASN A 99 33.43 -11.10 -3.04
N PRO A 100 32.29 -11.51 -3.62
CA PRO A 100 31.71 -10.89 -4.81
C PRO A 100 30.77 -9.68 -4.55
N PRO A 101 30.49 -8.86 -5.58
CA PRO A 101 29.55 -7.74 -5.48
C PRO A 101 28.07 -8.18 -5.38
N ILE A 102 27.26 -7.35 -4.75
CA ILE A 102 25.79 -7.50 -4.64
C ILE A 102 25.12 -6.68 -5.74
N SER A 103 24.00 -7.18 -6.28
CA SER A 103 23.33 -6.64 -7.48
C SER A 103 22.84 -5.17 -7.35
N GLN A 104 23.17 -4.36 -8.35
CA GLN A 104 22.93 -2.90 -8.34
C GLN A 104 21.49 -2.47 -8.66
N GLU A 105 20.68 -3.33 -9.30
CA GLU A 105 19.38 -2.95 -9.91
C GLU A 105 18.32 -2.42 -8.94
N VAL A 106 18.41 -2.73 -7.65
CA VAL A 106 17.47 -2.21 -6.63
C VAL A 106 17.87 -0.82 -6.14
N ALA A 107 19.15 -0.46 -6.24
CA ALA A 107 19.66 0.85 -5.84
C ALA A 107 19.42 1.92 -6.93
N THR A 108 19.55 1.55 -8.22
CA THR A 108 19.39 2.49 -9.34
C THR A 108 18.00 3.13 -9.40
N GLY A 109 16.93 2.34 -9.20
CA GLY A 109 15.56 2.87 -9.18
C GLY A 109 15.28 3.81 -8.00
N ALA A 110 15.83 3.53 -6.82
CA ALA A 110 15.69 4.41 -5.64
C ALA A 110 16.49 5.71 -5.81
N ASN A 111 17.72 5.61 -6.33
CA ASN A 111 18.56 6.78 -6.61
C ASN A 111 17.95 7.65 -7.70
N SER A 112 17.40 7.09 -8.78
CA SER A 112 16.76 7.85 -9.86
C SER A 112 15.56 8.67 -9.38
N ALA A 113 14.74 8.12 -8.48
CA ALA A 113 13.64 8.87 -7.86
C ALA A 113 14.14 10.00 -6.94
N TRP A 114 15.23 9.76 -6.20
CA TRP A 114 15.89 10.80 -5.39
C TRP A 114 16.52 11.90 -6.26
N GLN A 115 17.14 11.53 -7.39
CA GLN A 115 17.76 12.45 -8.32
C GLN A 115 16.73 13.42 -8.91
N GLY A 116 15.61 12.91 -9.42
CA GLY A 116 14.53 13.76 -9.96
C GLY A 116 13.88 14.69 -8.92
N ILE A 117 13.90 14.31 -7.64
CA ILE A 117 13.47 15.20 -6.54
C ILE A 117 14.52 16.28 -6.26
N MET A 118 15.81 15.96 -6.33
CA MET A 118 16.88 16.96 -6.18
C MET A 118 16.98 17.90 -7.39
N ASP A 119 16.71 17.43 -8.60
CA ASP A 119 16.72 18.27 -9.82
C ASP A 119 15.53 19.27 -9.82
N ASP A 120 14.37 18.85 -9.30
CA ASP A 120 13.22 19.73 -9.03
C ASP A 120 13.44 20.69 -7.84
N LEU A 121 14.48 20.48 -7.02
CA LEU A 121 14.87 21.38 -5.93
C LEU A 121 16.06 22.30 -6.31
N SER A 122 16.99 21.84 -7.14
CA SER A 122 18.14 22.64 -7.61
C SER A 122 17.75 23.66 -8.67
N SER A 123 16.59 23.49 -9.29
CA SER A 123 15.96 24.49 -10.18
C SER A 123 15.28 25.65 -9.43
N ILE A 124 15.32 25.64 -8.09
CA ILE A 124 14.94 26.78 -7.23
C ILE A 124 16.20 27.60 -6.92
N PRO A 125 16.33 28.85 -7.42
CA PRO A 125 17.53 29.66 -7.18
C PRO A 125 17.61 30.14 -5.72
N ASN A 126 18.56 29.57 -4.97
CA ASN A 126 18.89 30.02 -3.62
C ASN A 126 19.81 31.25 -3.62
N SER A 127 19.28 32.45 -3.42
CA SER A 127 19.95 33.52 -2.66
C SER A 127 19.03 34.70 -2.34
N THR A 128 19.45 35.49 -1.35
CA THR A 128 18.67 36.59 -0.75
C THR A 128 18.99 37.96 -1.36
N ASN A 129 18.08 38.49 -2.19
CA ASN A 129 17.67 39.91 -2.16
C ASN A 129 16.47 40.11 -3.09
N VAL A 130 15.44 40.81 -2.63
CA VAL A 130 14.10 40.74 -3.23
C VAL A 130 13.79 41.89 -4.20
N ASP A 131 14.29 43.10 -3.96
CA ASP A 131 13.70 44.31 -4.55
C ASP A 131 14.35 44.82 -5.86
N ASP A 132 15.65 44.65 -6.07
CA ASP A 132 16.33 45.24 -7.24
C ASP A 132 16.13 44.47 -8.55
N VAL A 133 15.93 43.15 -8.50
CA VAL A 133 15.74 42.32 -9.72
C VAL A 133 14.41 42.64 -10.42
N LEU A 134 13.39 43.07 -9.67
CA LEU A 134 12.07 43.36 -10.21
C LEU A 134 12.00 44.60 -11.13
N LYS A 135 12.97 45.53 -11.05
CA LYS A 135 13.01 46.72 -11.91
C LYS A 135 13.57 46.46 -13.30
N ASN A 136 14.57 45.58 -13.42
CA ASN A 136 15.31 45.38 -14.68
C ASN A 136 14.68 44.36 -15.65
N LEU A 137 13.62 43.66 -15.24
CA LEU A 137 12.91 42.68 -16.08
C LEU A 137 11.67 43.26 -16.80
N TYR A 138 11.28 44.51 -16.55
CA TYR A 138 10.08 45.14 -17.13
C TYR A 138 10.34 46.54 -17.72
N SER A 139 11.45 46.71 -18.46
CA SER A 139 11.79 47.97 -19.15
C SER A 139 11.97 47.78 -20.67
N SER A 140 10.94 47.30 -21.36
CA SER A 140 10.78 47.51 -22.82
C SER A 140 9.30 47.39 -23.21
N SER A 141 8.62 48.52 -23.38
CA SER A 141 7.21 48.56 -23.83
C SER A 141 6.89 49.81 -24.64
N ILE A 142 6.88 49.67 -25.98
CA ILE A 142 6.23 50.57 -26.94
C ILE A 142 5.89 49.73 -28.21
N PRO A 143 4.90 50.11 -29.04
CA PRO A 143 3.79 49.18 -29.32
C PRO A 143 3.51 48.92 -30.80
N CYS A 144 2.47 48.13 -31.07
CA CYS A 144 1.98 47.88 -32.43
C CYS A 144 1.32 49.12 -33.07
N SER A 145 1.54 49.29 -34.36
CA SER A 145 0.73 50.11 -35.29
C SER A 145 0.54 49.33 -36.60
N GLY A 146 -0.46 49.71 -37.42
CA GLY A 146 -0.83 48.98 -38.65
C GLY A 146 0.07 49.32 -39.87
N SER A 147 -0.31 49.04 -41.12
CA SER A 147 -1.63 48.64 -41.66
C SER A 147 -1.56 48.34 -43.18
N TYR A 148 -2.51 47.55 -43.72
CA TYR A 148 -2.75 47.30 -45.17
C TYR A 148 -1.60 46.54 -45.91
N ALA A 149 -1.76 45.93 -47.10
CA ALA A 149 -2.90 45.82 -48.05
C ALA A 149 -2.95 44.41 -48.72
N GLU A 150 -3.71 44.27 -49.81
CA GLU A 150 -4.02 43.05 -50.59
C GLU A 150 -2.84 42.51 -51.43
N ASP A 151 -2.81 41.20 -51.75
CA ASP A 151 -2.90 40.69 -53.15
C ASP A 151 -2.88 39.14 -53.30
N GLY A 152 -3.12 38.64 -54.51
CA GLY A 152 -2.88 37.26 -54.98
C GLY A 152 -2.89 37.19 -56.53
N PRO A 153 -3.02 36.03 -57.23
CA PRO A 153 -2.80 34.62 -56.87
C PRO A 153 -1.79 33.93 -57.83
N THR A 154 -1.85 32.59 -58.02
CA THR A 154 -1.03 31.73 -58.95
C THR A 154 0.43 31.47 -58.52
N GLY A 155 1.17 30.46 -59.00
CA GLY A 155 0.79 29.23 -59.74
C GLY A 155 1.97 28.38 -60.29
N LYS A 156 1.92 27.05 -60.11
CA LYS A 156 2.71 25.94 -60.77
C LYS A 156 4.23 25.78 -60.55
N ASN A 157 4.60 24.58 -60.06
CA ASN A 157 5.78 23.73 -60.42
C ASN A 157 7.22 24.25 -60.09
N LEU A 158 8.31 23.45 -59.96
CA LEU A 158 8.63 22.02 -60.22
C LEU A 158 9.57 21.42 -59.13
N SER A 159 9.52 20.09 -58.91
CA SER A 159 10.64 19.18 -58.51
C SER A 159 11.36 19.41 -57.13
N THR A 160 12.00 18.45 -56.45
CA THR A 160 12.31 17.02 -56.73
C THR A 160 12.43 16.19 -55.43
N GLY A 161 12.09 14.89 -55.48
CA GLY A 161 12.77 13.79 -54.73
C GLY A 161 12.69 13.66 -53.20
N CYS A 162 11.94 12.66 -52.70
CA CYS A 162 12.43 11.51 -51.90
C CYS A 162 11.27 10.56 -51.51
N SER A 163 11.54 9.30 -51.16
CA SER A 163 10.56 8.19 -51.28
C SER A 163 9.91 7.65 -49.99
N ARG A 164 8.65 7.24 -50.17
CA ARG A 164 7.76 6.43 -49.31
C ARG A 164 8.17 4.92 -49.40
N LYS A 165 7.73 3.92 -48.61
CA LYS A 165 6.98 3.75 -47.32
C LYS A 165 6.97 2.24 -46.92
N ARG A 166 6.62 1.93 -45.65
CA ARG A 166 5.85 0.74 -45.15
C ARG A 166 6.46 -0.69 -45.12
N ARG A 167 6.44 -1.27 -43.90
CA ARG A 167 5.88 -2.59 -43.45
C ARG A 167 5.85 -3.81 -44.39
N LYS A 168 6.30 -4.98 -43.89
CA LYS A 168 5.48 -6.24 -43.87
C LYS A 168 5.91 -7.27 -42.80
N LEU A 169 5.37 -8.50 -42.87
CA LEU A 169 5.22 -9.54 -41.81
C LEU A 169 5.40 -10.97 -42.39
N CYS A 170 6.09 -11.88 -41.66
CA CYS A 170 6.03 -13.37 -41.66
C CYS A 170 6.64 -13.86 -40.30
N LYS A 171 6.39 -15.02 -39.67
CA LYS A 171 5.63 -16.28 -39.92
C LYS A 171 6.36 -17.50 -40.58
N GLU A 172 6.91 -18.35 -39.70
CA GLU A 172 6.98 -19.85 -39.69
C GLU A 172 7.75 -20.72 -40.70
N ASN A 173 8.33 -21.80 -40.12
CA ASN A 173 8.60 -23.18 -40.62
C ASN A 173 9.82 -23.52 -41.52
N GLY A 174 10.53 -24.62 -41.15
CA GLY A 174 11.19 -25.52 -42.13
C GLY A 174 12.58 -26.11 -41.80
N ASN A 175 12.63 -27.31 -41.19
CA ASN A 175 13.69 -28.34 -41.06
C ASN A 175 15.11 -28.17 -41.68
N GLY A 176 16.14 -28.69 -40.97
CA GLY A 176 17.50 -28.99 -41.47
C GLY A 176 18.41 -29.58 -40.37
N SER A 177 19.53 -30.21 -40.73
CA SER A 177 20.43 -30.95 -39.82
C SER A 177 21.86 -31.03 -40.39
N SER A 178 22.93 -31.41 -39.67
CA SER A 178 23.08 -32.01 -38.32
C SER A 178 24.09 -31.18 -37.46
N ASP A 179 24.98 -31.63 -36.55
CA ASP A 179 25.47 -32.95 -36.07
C ASP A 179 26.05 -32.87 -34.62
N ALA A 180 26.87 -33.86 -34.21
CA ALA A 180 27.43 -34.08 -32.86
C ALA A 180 28.88 -33.52 -32.69
N PRO A 181 29.57 -33.64 -31.52
CA PRO A 181 29.12 -34.15 -30.21
C PRO A 181 29.48 -33.28 -28.98
N GLY A 182 28.77 -33.50 -27.86
CA GLY A 182 29.36 -33.53 -26.50
C GLY A 182 29.57 -32.24 -25.70
N VAL A 183 28.98 -32.19 -24.50
CA VAL A 183 29.63 -31.98 -23.16
C VAL A 183 28.53 -31.92 -22.10
N GLU A 184 28.69 -32.63 -20.98
CA GLU A 184 27.70 -32.67 -19.90
C GLU A 184 27.75 -31.42 -19.00
N GLY A 185 26.59 -30.80 -18.75
CA GLY A 185 26.42 -29.65 -17.85
C GLY A 185 25.28 -29.86 -16.86
N ALA A 186 25.51 -30.65 -15.81
CA ALA A 186 24.47 -31.11 -14.88
C ALA A 186 23.87 -29.97 -14.03
N SER A 187 22.83 -29.30 -14.55
CA SER A 187 22.06 -28.29 -13.80
C SER A 187 21.25 -28.92 -12.67
N LYS A 188 21.48 -28.46 -11.42
CA LYS A 188 20.87 -29.02 -10.21
C LYS A 188 19.37 -28.70 -10.13
N GLN A 189 18.52 -29.61 -10.61
CA GLN A 189 17.07 -29.53 -10.39
C GLN A 189 16.72 -29.58 -8.88
N PRO A 190 15.69 -28.85 -8.43
CA PRO A 190 15.18 -28.97 -7.07
C PRO A 190 14.50 -30.33 -6.85
N SER A 191 14.74 -30.96 -5.70
CA SER A 191 14.40 -32.36 -5.40
C SER A 191 12.96 -32.79 -5.77
N MET A 192 12.80 -33.62 -6.80
CA MET A 192 11.48 -34.04 -7.30
C MET A 192 10.65 -34.85 -6.30
N ASN A 193 11.27 -35.59 -5.37
CA ASN A 193 10.59 -36.48 -4.40
C ASN A 193 9.56 -35.79 -3.46
N LYS A 194 9.57 -34.46 -3.34
CA LYS A 194 8.53 -33.72 -2.59
C LYS A 194 7.31 -33.34 -3.43
N LYS A 195 7.46 -33.15 -4.75
CA LYS A 195 6.32 -32.93 -5.65
C LYS A 195 5.54 -34.23 -5.84
N SER A 196 6.23 -35.36 -6.03
CA SER A 196 5.58 -36.66 -6.27
C SER A 196 4.75 -37.16 -5.07
N SER A 197 5.22 -36.94 -3.83
CA SER A 197 4.44 -37.27 -2.62
C SER A 197 3.24 -36.35 -2.42
N PHE A 198 3.38 -35.05 -2.69
CA PHE A 198 2.28 -34.08 -2.64
C PHE A 198 1.17 -34.41 -3.67
N VAL A 199 1.53 -34.66 -4.93
CA VAL A 199 0.56 -35.00 -5.99
C VAL A 199 -0.07 -36.38 -5.76
N ARG A 200 0.65 -37.36 -5.19
CA ARG A 200 0.05 -38.64 -4.78
C ARG A 200 -0.97 -38.49 -3.65
N SER A 201 -0.82 -37.50 -2.78
CA SER A 201 -1.85 -37.15 -1.78
C SER A 201 -3.03 -36.39 -2.41
N ALA A 202 -2.78 -35.58 -3.44
CA ALA A 202 -3.83 -34.93 -4.22
C ALA A 202 -4.70 -35.93 -5.01
N ALA A 203 -4.17 -37.10 -5.38
CA ALA A 203 -4.95 -38.21 -5.94
C ALA A 203 -5.95 -38.88 -4.95
N SER A 204 -6.08 -38.34 -3.73
CA SER A 204 -7.12 -38.69 -2.75
C SER A 204 -7.96 -37.48 -2.30
N SER A 205 -7.92 -36.39 -3.07
CA SER A 205 -8.75 -35.19 -2.84
C SER A 205 -10.11 -35.29 -3.54
N CYS A 206 -10.99 -34.30 -3.34
CA CYS A 206 -12.28 -34.26 -4.00
C CYS A 206 -12.17 -34.25 -5.55
N HIS A 207 -13.06 -35.02 -6.18
CA HIS A 207 -13.28 -35.05 -7.63
C HIS A 207 -14.72 -34.63 -8.01
N ASP A 208 -15.57 -34.35 -7.02
CA ASP A 208 -16.90 -33.80 -7.24
C ASP A 208 -16.80 -32.32 -7.68
N LYS A 209 -17.78 -31.89 -8.46
CA LYS A 209 -17.91 -30.55 -9.05
C LYS A 209 -19.34 -30.01 -8.95
N HIS A 210 -20.22 -30.68 -8.18
CA HIS A 210 -21.53 -30.14 -7.84
C HIS A 210 -21.35 -28.79 -7.13
N PRO A 211 -21.99 -27.69 -7.58
CA PRO A 211 -21.87 -26.41 -6.91
C PRO A 211 -22.39 -26.50 -5.46
N LEU A 212 -21.62 -26.02 -4.48
CA LEU A 212 -22.03 -26.05 -3.07
C LEU A 212 -22.20 -24.63 -2.51
N GLY A 213 -23.27 -24.41 -1.76
CA GLY A 213 -23.46 -23.22 -0.95
C GLY A 213 -22.50 -23.20 0.27
N PRO A 214 -22.31 -22.04 0.93
CA PRO A 214 -21.38 -21.93 2.05
C PRO A 214 -21.63 -22.90 3.22
N ALA A 215 -22.90 -23.21 3.54
CA ALA A 215 -23.25 -24.17 4.59
C ALA A 215 -22.92 -25.62 4.17
N GLU A 216 -23.24 -25.98 2.94
CA GLU A 216 -22.98 -27.30 2.35
C GLU A 216 -21.48 -27.56 2.23
N MET A 217 -20.70 -26.53 1.86
CA MET A 217 -19.23 -26.55 1.86
C MET A 217 -18.65 -26.80 3.26
N VAL A 218 -19.25 -26.26 4.33
CA VAL A 218 -18.79 -26.51 5.70
C VAL A 218 -18.98 -27.97 6.10
N GLU A 219 -20.15 -28.56 5.81
CA GLU A 219 -20.37 -29.99 6.06
C GLU A 219 -19.56 -30.88 5.11
N HIS A 220 -19.34 -30.49 3.85
CA HIS A 220 -18.43 -31.17 2.93
C HIS A 220 -17.02 -31.22 3.51
N LEU A 221 -16.44 -30.08 3.90
CA LEU A 221 -15.10 -30.00 4.48
C LEU A 221 -14.99 -30.79 5.78
N LYS A 222 -16.01 -30.76 6.64
CA LYS A 222 -16.08 -31.49 7.91
C LYS A 222 -16.07 -33.01 7.72
N ASN A 223 -16.71 -33.53 6.68
CA ASN A 223 -16.71 -34.95 6.34
C ASN A 223 -15.49 -35.37 5.48
N GLY A 224 -14.94 -34.42 4.70
CA GLY A 224 -13.78 -34.58 3.83
C GLY A 224 -12.45 -34.28 4.53
N LEU A 225 -11.80 -33.18 4.16
CA LEU A 225 -10.47 -32.79 4.67
C LEU A 225 -10.39 -32.59 6.20
N GLY A 226 -11.52 -32.29 6.86
CA GLY A 226 -11.61 -31.91 8.27
C GLY A 226 -11.93 -33.04 9.24
N LYS A 227 -12.10 -34.27 8.73
CA LYS A 227 -12.54 -35.45 9.47
C LYS A 227 -11.61 -35.93 10.60
N GLU A 228 -10.36 -35.46 10.63
CA GLU A 228 -9.38 -35.79 11.68
C GLU A 228 -9.35 -34.73 12.81
N GLY A 229 -10.36 -33.83 12.85
CA GLY A 229 -10.47 -32.77 13.84
C GLY A 229 -9.71 -31.49 13.47
N GLN A 230 -9.44 -31.25 12.18
CA GLN A 230 -8.80 -30.02 11.71
C GLN A 230 -9.68 -28.78 11.95
N ILE A 231 -11.00 -28.92 11.84
CA ILE A 231 -11.95 -27.84 12.18
C ILE A 231 -12.12 -27.82 13.70
N VAL A 232 -11.43 -26.90 14.37
CA VAL A 232 -11.45 -26.80 15.86
C VAL A 232 -12.51 -25.83 16.38
N HIS A 233 -13.13 -25.05 15.49
CA HIS A 233 -14.22 -24.13 15.83
C HIS A 233 -15.03 -23.81 14.56
N ILE A 234 -16.35 -23.66 14.74
CA ILE A 234 -17.30 -23.15 13.74
C ILE A 234 -18.20 -22.14 14.47
N GLU A 235 -18.34 -20.95 13.90
CA GLU A 235 -19.28 -19.91 14.32
C GLU A 235 -20.17 -19.56 13.11
N GLU A 236 -21.51 -19.60 13.28
CA GLU A 236 -22.42 -19.00 12.31
C GLU A 236 -22.70 -17.55 12.72
N ILE A 237 -22.31 -16.62 11.85
CA ILE A 237 -22.58 -15.19 11.97
C ILE A 237 -23.89 -14.93 11.20
N PRO A 238 -25.01 -14.62 11.86
CA PRO A 238 -26.33 -14.58 11.24
C PRO A 238 -26.47 -13.46 10.21
N CYS A 239 -27.45 -13.62 9.31
CA CYS A 239 -27.75 -12.61 8.30
C CYS A 239 -28.33 -11.32 8.92
N ARG A 240 -27.96 -10.17 8.34
CA ARG A 240 -28.51 -8.85 8.69
C ARG A 240 -29.34 -8.35 7.52
N ARG A 241 -30.63 -8.09 7.75
CA ARG A 241 -31.49 -7.42 6.76
C ARG A 241 -31.06 -5.96 6.59
N ALA A 242 -31.25 -5.41 5.39
CA ALA A 242 -30.99 -4.00 5.15
C ALA A 242 -31.92 -3.11 5.99
N SER A 243 -31.35 -2.09 6.64
CA SER A 243 -32.09 -1.03 7.31
C SER A 243 -32.02 0.23 6.44
N TYR A 244 -33.17 0.66 5.94
CA TYR A 244 -33.30 1.79 5.02
C TYR A 244 -33.89 3.02 5.72
N SER A 245 -33.51 4.19 5.22
CA SER A 245 -34.17 5.47 5.51
C SER A 245 -34.69 6.11 4.21
N GLU A 246 -35.62 7.05 4.33
CA GLU A 246 -35.98 7.94 3.23
C GLU A 246 -34.78 8.83 2.82
N LEU A 247 -34.83 9.36 1.58
CA LEU A 247 -33.83 10.30 1.08
C LEU A 247 -33.89 11.62 1.86
N PRO A 248 -32.81 12.06 2.56
CA PRO A 248 -32.77 13.28 3.38
C PRO A 248 -33.47 14.47 2.74
N ARG A 249 -34.37 15.15 3.46
CA ARG A 249 -35.33 16.13 2.88
C ARG A 249 -34.67 17.36 2.26
N ASP A 250 -33.43 17.64 2.62
CA ASP A 250 -32.67 18.79 2.14
C ASP A 250 -31.98 18.55 0.78
N LEU A 251 -31.95 17.30 0.28
CA LEU A 251 -31.43 16.99 -1.07
C LEU A 251 -32.31 17.59 -2.17
N SER A 252 -31.68 18.23 -3.16
CA SER A 252 -32.34 18.79 -4.33
C SER A 252 -33.17 17.78 -5.11
N LYS A 253 -34.20 18.28 -5.82
CA LYS A 253 -35.01 17.48 -6.75
C LYS A 253 -34.18 16.88 -7.90
N VAL A 254 -33.04 17.48 -8.23
CA VAL A 254 -32.10 16.98 -9.25
C VAL A 254 -31.34 15.77 -8.71
N MET A 255 -30.72 15.90 -7.53
CA MET A 255 -29.99 14.82 -6.86
C MET A 255 -30.87 13.59 -6.60
N ARG A 256 -32.13 13.77 -6.16
CA ARG A 256 -33.08 12.65 -6.00
C ARG A 256 -33.31 11.88 -7.30
N LYS A 257 -33.67 12.59 -8.37
CA LYS A 257 -33.93 11.97 -9.70
C LYS A 257 -32.71 11.26 -10.27
N ALA A 258 -31.52 11.78 -10.01
CA ALA A 258 -30.28 11.18 -10.49
C ALA A 258 -29.76 10.04 -9.59
N LEU A 259 -30.13 10.00 -8.30
CA LEU A 259 -30.00 8.81 -7.46
C LEU A 259 -30.97 7.71 -7.94
N GLU A 260 -32.23 8.07 -8.22
CA GLU A 260 -33.24 7.17 -8.80
C GLU A 260 -32.78 6.59 -10.16
N SER A 261 -32.16 7.40 -11.04
CA SER A 261 -31.69 6.93 -12.36
C SER A 261 -30.50 5.96 -12.29
N ILE A 262 -29.74 5.94 -11.19
CA ILE A 262 -28.72 4.91 -10.90
C ILE A 262 -29.24 3.80 -9.96
N GLY A 263 -30.56 3.69 -9.78
CA GLY A 263 -31.22 2.63 -9.01
C GLY A 263 -31.28 2.86 -7.49
N ILE A 264 -30.81 4.00 -6.99
CA ILE A 264 -30.79 4.33 -5.55
C ILE A 264 -32.07 5.07 -5.17
N SER A 265 -33.16 4.32 -5.03
CA SER A 265 -34.47 4.84 -4.55
C SER A 265 -34.55 5.01 -3.03
N ARG A 266 -33.66 4.36 -2.28
CA ARG A 266 -33.54 4.43 -0.81
C ARG A 266 -32.07 4.33 -0.41
N LEU A 267 -31.73 4.93 0.73
CA LEU A 267 -30.39 4.88 1.33
C LEU A 267 -30.41 3.96 2.55
N TYR A 268 -29.29 3.33 2.87
CA TYR A 268 -29.14 2.66 4.17
C TYR A 268 -29.16 3.71 5.29
N SER A 269 -29.60 3.32 6.49
CA SER A 269 -29.73 4.22 7.65
C SER A 269 -28.50 5.10 7.87
N HIS A 270 -27.32 4.48 7.95
CA HIS A 270 -26.03 5.15 8.14
C HIS A 270 -25.63 6.10 7.00
N GLN A 271 -26.11 5.86 5.78
CA GLN A 271 -25.86 6.76 4.65
C GLN A 271 -26.73 8.01 4.78
N SER A 272 -28.03 7.84 5.05
CA SER A 272 -28.97 8.94 5.27
C SER A 272 -28.53 9.83 6.44
N GLU A 273 -28.12 9.21 7.55
CA GLU A 273 -27.53 9.87 8.73
C GLU A 273 -26.28 10.71 8.37
N ALA A 274 -25.33 10.12 7.64
CA ALA A 274 -24.08 10.79 7.25
C ALA A 274 -24.32 11.95 6.28
N ILE A 275 -25.21 11.78 5.31
CA ILE A 275 -25.55 12.78 4.31
C ILE A 275 -26.26 13.96 4.98
N GLN A 276 -27.26 13.71 5.83
CA GLN A 276 -27.99 14.74 6.57
C GLN A 276 -27.04 15.59 7.44
N SER A 277 -26.14 14.95 8.19
CA SER A 277 -25.22 15.68 9.08
C SER A 277 -24.09 16.38 8.34
N SER A 278 -23.60 15.84 7.22
CA SER A 278 -22.60 16.49 6.36
C SER A 278 -23.18 17.71 5.63
N ILE A 279 -24.45 17.64 5.17
CA ILE A 279 -25.19 18.81 4.64
C ILE A 279 -25.44 19.85 5.73
N SER A 280 -25.69 19.42 6.97
CA SER A 280 -25.83 20.28 8.14
C SER A 280 -24.51 20.93 8.61
N GLY A 281 -23.42 20.80 7.84
CA GLY A 281 -22.11 21.39 8.15
C GLY A 281 -21.34 20.72 9.29
N LYS A 282 -21.84 19.59 9.83
CA LYS A 282 -21.16 18.86 10.90
C LYS A 282 -20.02 18.03 10.32
N HIS A 283 -18.93 17.92 11.05
CA HIS A 283 -17.89 16.93 10.73
C HIS A 283 -18.39 15.51 11.05
N VAL A 284 -18.19 14.56 10.13
CA VAL A 284 -18.77 13.21 10.18
C VAL A 284 -17.69 12.13 10.10
N ALA A 285 -17.83 11.04 10.84
CA ALA A 285 -17.01 9.83 10.73
C ALA A 285 -17.89 8.58 10.52
N VAL A 286 -17.75 7.93 9.37
CA VAL A 286 -18.50 6.71 9.03
C VAL A 286 -17.62 5.48 9.29
N ALA A 287 -17.97 4.69 10.31
CA ALA A 287 -17.18 3.57 10.85
C ALA A 287 -17.82 2.19 10.58
N THR A 288 -18.57 2.07 9.48
CA THR A 288 -19.30 0.87 9.05
C THR A 288 -18.41 -0.13 8.31
N SER A 289 -18.93 -1.33 7.98
CA SER A 289 -18.13 -2.41 7.38
C SER A 289 -17.52 -2.04 6.01
N THR A 290 -16.61 -2.87 5.51
CA THR A 290 -16.29 -2.88 4.07
C THR A 290 -17.55 -3.23 3.26
N SER A 291 -17.64 -2.68 2.05
CA SER A 291 -18.78 -2.83 1.12
C SER A 291 -20.16 -2.36 1.62
N SER A 292 -20.25 -1.65 2.75
CA SER A 292 -21.50 -1.07 3.28
C SER A 292 -22.06 0.11 2.43
N GLY A 293 -21.26 0.63 1.49
CA GLY A 293 -21.62 1.79 0.67
C GLY A 293 -21.12 3.14 1.19
N LYS A 294 -20.02 3.15 1.98
CA LYS A 294 -19.40 4.37 2.54
C LYS A 294 -19.17 5.51 1.53
N SER A 295 -18.76 5.20 0.29
CA SER A 295 -18.49 6.23 -0.73
C SER A 295 -19.70 7.12 -1.07
N LEU A 296 -20.93 6.61 -0.91
CA LEU A 296 -22.15 7.42 -1.10
C LEU A 296 -22.34 8.45 0.03
N CYS A 297 -21.87 8.15 1.25
CA CYS A 297 -21.98 9.04 2.41
C CYS A 297 -21.24 10.37 2.19
N TYR A 298 -20.13 10.36 1.44
CA TYR A 298 -19.38 11.56 1.10
C TYR A 298 -19.61 12.06 -0.34
N ASN A 299 -19.87 11.18 -1.33
CA ASN A 299 -20.15 11.63 -2.69
C ASN A 299 -21.44 12.46 -2.77
N ILE A 300 -22.51 12.07 -2.07
CA ILE A 300 -23.80 12.77 -2.18
C ILE A 300 -23.75 14.22 -1.66
N PRO A 301 -23.30 14.54 -0.43
CA PRO A 301 -23.24 15.93 0.04
C PRO A 301 -22.25 16.79 -0.77
N VAL A 302 -21.16 16.19 -1.26
CA VAL A 302 -20.19 16.85 -2.12
C VAL A 302 -20.80 17.19 -3.48
N LEU A 303 -21.35 16.21 -4.20
CA LEU A 303 -21.93 16.42 -5.53
C LEU A 303 -23.15 17.34 -5.48
N GLU A 304 -23.96 17.27 -4.42
CA GLU A 304 -25.06 18.21 -4.16
C GLU A 304 -24.51 19.65 -4.08
N SER A 305 -23.55 19.92 -3.19
CA SER A 305 -22.97 21.26 -3.05
C SER A 305 -22.24 21.74 -4.31
N LEU A 306 -21.54 20.86 -5.02
CA LEU A 306 -20.87 21.20 -6.29
C LEU A 306 -21.85 21.43 -7.45
N SER A 307 -23.09 20.94 -7.34
CA SER A 307 -24.17 21.21 -8.31
C SER A 307 -24.90 22.54 -8.06
N GLN A 308 -25.01 22.96 -6.80
CA GLN A 308 -25.69 24.20 -6.39
C GLN A 308 -24.81 25.45 -6.52
N ASP A 309 -23.53 25.34 -6.18
CA ASP A 309 -22.53 26.42 -6.19
C ASP A 309 -21.44 26.08 -7.20
N LEU A 310 -21.18 26.95 -8.18
CA LEU A 310 -20.15 26.75 -9.21
C LEU A 310 -18.73 27.05 -8.72
N MET A 311 -18.56 27.87 -7.69
CA MET A 311 -17.25 28.18 -7.10
C MET A 311 -16.83 27.10 -6.10
N ALA A 312 -17.79 26.48 -5.40
CA ALA A 312 -17.55 25.39 -4.46
C ALA A 312 -16.58 24.34 -5.01
N CYS A 313 -15.66 23.91 -4.14
CA CYS A 313 -14.67 22.89 -4.41
C CYS A 313 -14.65 21.84 -3.27
N ALA A 314 -14.09 20.66 -3.54
CA ALA A 314 -13.89 19.60 -2.57
C ALA A 314 -12.53 18.91 -2.76
N LEU A 315 -11.96 18.42 -1.66
CA LEU A 315 -10.66 17.75 -1.62
C LEU A 315 -10.82 16.34 -1.06
N TYR A 316 -10.45 15.32 -1.82
CA TYR A 316 -10.51 13.91 -1.41
C TYR A 316 -9.10 13.38 -1.16
N ILE A 317 -8.87 12.76 -0.02
CA ILE A 317 -7.56 12.30 0.45
C ILE A 317 -7.63 10.78 0.63
N PHE A 318 -6.84 10.06 -0.17
CA PHE A 318 -6.74 8.60 -0.14
C PHE A 318 -5.34 8.13 0.30
N PRO A 319 -5.21 6.95 0.92
CA PRO A 319 -3.90 6.39 1.30
C PRO A 319 -3.19 5.68 0.15
N THR A 320 -3.87 5.38 -0.97
CA THR A 320 -3.25 4.77 -2.15
C THR A 320 -3.82 5.33 -3.46
N LYS A 321 -2.97 5.37 -4.50
CA LYS A 321 -3.36 5.81 -5.86
C LYS A 321 -4.41 4.92 -6.50
N ALA A 322 -4.44 3.62 -6.17
CA ALA A 322 -5.43 2.69 -6.71
C ALA A 322 -6.86 3.09 -6.26
N LEU A 323 -7.06 3.30 -4.95
CA LEU A 323 -8.35 3.76 -4.42
C LEU A 323 -8.77 5.12 -4.98
N ALA A 324 -7.81 6.04 -5.21
CA ALA A 324 -8.09 7.31 -5.87
C ALA A 324 -8.59 7.13 -7.31
N GLN A 325 -8.03 6.19 -8.09
CA GLN A 325 -8.47 5.86 -9.45
C GLN A 325 -9.83 5.14 -9.46
N ASP A 326 -10.07 4.24 -8.50
CA ASP A 326 -11.37 3.57 -8.34
C ASP A 326 -12.49 4.56 -7.99
N GLN A 327 -12.18 5.52 -7.11
CA GLN A 327 -13.10 6.60 -6.79
C GLN A 327 -13.31 7.57 -7.96
N LEU A 328 -12.27 7.89 -8.74
CA LEU A 328 -12.41 8.71 -9.96
C LEU A 328 -13.37 8.05 -10.96
N ARG A 329 -13.24 6.74 -11.21
CA ARG A 329 -14.18 5.98 -12.06
C ARG A 329 -15.61 6.09 -11.55
N THR A 330 -15.81 5.81 -10.26
CA THR A 330 -17.12 5.91 -9.59
C THR A 330 -17.74 7.30 -9.73
N ILE A 331 -16.97 8.37 -9.50
CA ILE A 331 -17.47 9.75 -9.61
C ILE A 331 -17.76 10.13 -11.07
N VAL A 332 -16.97 9.67 -12.04
CA VAL A 332 -17.22 9.92 -13.48
C VAL A 332 -18.48 9.20 -13.98
N GLU A 333 -18.78 8.01 -13.47
CA GLU A 333 -20.04 7.31 -13.73
C GLU A 333 -21.23 8.04 -13.10
N MET A 334 -21.11 8.44 -11.83
CA MET A 334 -22.09 9.29 -11.16
C MET A 334 -22.33 10.61 -11.93
N LYS A 335 -21.27 11.35 -12.32
CA LYS A 335 -21.35 12.62 -13.05
C LYS A 335 -22.26 12.55 -14.27
N LYS A 336 -22.21 11.45 -15.03
CA LYS A 336 -23.05 11.23 -16.22
C LYS A 336 -24.54 11.18 -15.89
N ALA A 337 -24.91 10.55 -14.77
CA ALA A 337 -26.30 10.44 -14.31
C ALA A 337 -26.83 11.73 -13.64
N PHE A 338 -25.97 12.48 -12.96
CA PHE A 338 -26.33 13.79 -12.37
C PHE A 338 -26.44 14.92 -13.40
N HIS A 339 -25.97 14.72 -14.64
CA HIS A 339 -25.86 15.75 -15.69
C HIS A 339 -25.06 17.01 -15.28
N THR A 340 -24.33 16.96 -14.16
CA THR A 340 -23.55 18.06 -13.60
C THR A 340 -22.18 18.18 -14.27
N ASP A 341 -21.81 19.35 -14.81
CA ASP A 341 -20.44 19.53 -15.31
C ASP A 341 -19.43 19.90 -14.20
N ILE A 342 -19.09 18.90 -13.39
CA ILE A 342 -18.07 19.01 -12.35
C ILE A 342 -16.73 18.51 -12.92
N ASN A 343 -15.70 19.36 -12.87
CA ASN A 343 -14.33 18.93 -13.17
C ASN A 343 -13.75 18.14 -12.00
N VAL A 344 -13.46 16.85 -12.24
CA VAL A 344 -12.92 15.90 -11.27
C VAL A 344 -11.55 15.46 -11.75
N SER A 345 -10.53 15.51 -10.90
CA SER A 345 -9.16 15.17 -11.31
C SER A 345 -8.35 14.61 -10.16
N ILE A 346 -7.50 13.63 -10.46
CA ILE A 346 -6.44 13.20 -9.55
C ILE A 346 -5.26 14.16 -9.70
N TYR A 347 -4.66 14.55 -8.58
CA TYR A 347 -3.42 15.29 -8.51
C TYR A 347 -2.47 14.58 -7.56
N ASP A 348 -1.56 13.80 -8.12
CA ASP A 348 -0.60 12.98 -7.39
C ASP A 348 0.77 12.90 -8.08
N GLY A 349 1.65 12.04 -7.58
CA GLY A 349 3.01 11.87 -8.13
C GLY A 349 3.05 11.31 -9.56
N ASP A 350 2.02 10.60 -10.02
CA ASP A 350 1.97 10.05 -11.40
C ASP A 350 1.28 11.01 -12.38
N THR A 351 0.75 12.13 -11.88
CA THR A 351 0.08 13.17 -12.69
C THR A 351 1.11 13.91 -13.57
N PRO A 352 1.00 13.87 -14.92
CA PRO A 352 1.99 14.44 -15.82
C PRO A 352 2.18 15.95 -15.64
N ARG A 353 3.42 16.44 -15.80
CA ARG A 353 3.78 17.86 -15.52
C ARG A 353 2.92 18.86 -16.31
N GLN A 354 2.58 18.54 -17.55
CA GLN A 354 1.76 19.39 -18.43
C GLN A 354 0.32 19.56 -17.90
N ASP A 355 -0.28 18.50 -17.33
CA ASP A 355 -1.68 18.49 -16.91
C ASP A 355 -1.86 19.20 -15.56
N ARG A 356 -0.80 19.28 -14.74
CA ARG A 356 -0.82 19.87 -13.38
C ARG A 356 -1.35 21.30 -13.34
N LEU A 357 -0.99 22.13 -14.33
CA LEU A 357 -1.49 23.51 -14.44
C LEU A 357 -3.00 23.52 -14.70
N TRP A 358 -3.46 22.76 -15.71
CA TRP A 358 -4.89 22.68 -16.03
C TRP A 358 -5.70 22.13 -14.86
N ILE A 359 -5.22 21.07 -14.19
CA ILE A 359 -5.88 20.46 -13.02
C ILE A 359 -6.00 21.46 -11.87
N ARG A 360 -4.90 22.15 -11.51
CA ARG A 360 -4.90 23.20 -10.48
C ARG A 360 -5.92 24.29 -10.81
N ASP A 361 -5.96 24.72 -12.07
CA ASP A 361 -6.73 25.91 -12.47
C ASP A 361 -8.20 25.58 -12.79
N ASN A 362 -8.56 24.32 -13.09
CA ASN A 362 -9.92 23.94 -13.52
C ASN A 362 -10.63 22.89 -12.64
N ALA A 363 -9.92 22.08 -11.84
CA ALA A 363 -10.57 21.03 -11.03
C ALA A 363 -11.44 21.61 -9.90
N ARG A 364 -12.63 21.05 -9.71
CA ARG A 364 -13.57 21.38 -8.64
C ARG A 364 -13.60 20.29 -7.56
N LEU A 365 -13.41 19.03 -7.93
CA LEU A 365 -13.13 17.94 -7.01
C LEU A 365 -11.72 17.42 -7.26
N LEU A 366 -10.82 17.67 -6.32
CA LEU A 366 -9.41 17.28 -6.39
C LEU A 366 -9.17 16.02 -5.56
N ILE A 367 -8.71 14.94 -6.18
CA ILE A 367 -8.39 13.67 -5.51
C ILE A 367 -6.88 13.56 -5.35
N THR A 368 -6.38 13.33 -4.14
CA THR A 368 -4.93 13.34 -3.83
C THR A 368 -4.59 12.43 -2.64
N ASN A 369 -3.35 12.52 -2.15
CA ASN A 369 -2.82 11.81 -0.99
C ASN A 369 -2.07 12.77 -0.04
N PRO A 370 -1.78 12.39 1.22
CA PRO A 370 -1.12 13.27 2.18
C PRO A 370 0.26 13.76 1.71
N ASP A 371 1.01 12.94 1.00
CA ASP A 371 2.36 13.25 0.51
C ASP A 371 2.33 14.41 -0.50
N MET A 372 1.39 14.38 -1.44
CA MET A 372 1.23 15.41 -2.47
C MET A 372 0.60 16.70 -1.93
N LEU A 373 -0.21 16.61 -0.88
CA LEU A 373 -0.55 17.78 -0.06
C LEU A 373 0.71 18.37 0.61
N HIS A 374 1.55 17.53 1.20
CA HIS A 374 2.75 17.96 1.92
C HIS A 374 3.78 18.66 1.02
N VAL A 375 4.10 18.06 -0.15
CA VAL A 375 5.18 18.55 -1.03
C VAL A 375 4.75 19.56 -2.08
N SER A 376 3.47 19.57 -2.52
CA SER A 376 3.03 20.42 -3.64
C SER A 376 1.91 21.39 -3.25
N VAL A 377 0.78 20.91 -2.72
CA VAL A 377 -0.40 21.78 -2.52
C VAL A 377 -0.21 22.77 -1.36
N LEU A 378 0.34 22.33 -0.23
CA LEU A 378 0.47 23.17 0.97
C LEU A 378 1.68 24.12 0.97
N PRO A 379 2.84 23.81 0.34
CA PRO A 379 3.91 24.80 0.17
C PRO A 379 3.54 25.86 -0.87
N CYS A 380 3.02 25.45 -2.03
CA CYS A 380 2.66 26.35 -3.13
C CYS A 380 1.19 26.82 -3.05
N HIS A 381 0.63 26.95 -1.84
CA HIS A 381 -0.81 27.14 -1.63
C HIS A 381 -1.38 28.38 -2.34
N SER A 382 -0.57 29.42 -2.55
CA SER A 382 -0.90 30.60 -3.36
C SER A 382 -1.34 30.26 -4.79
N GLN A 383 -0.72 29.24 -5.41
CA GLN A 383 -1.10 28.76 -6.74
C GLN A 383 -2.41 27.95 -6.69
N PHE A 384 -2.64 27.21 -5.60
CA PHE A 384 -3.88 26.44 -5.37
C PHE A 384 -5.03 27.29 -4.80
N LYS A 385 -4.89 28.62 -4.75
CA LYS A 385 -5.84 29.56 -4.12
C LYS A 385 -7.29 29.28 -4.52
N ARG A 386 -7.61 29.10 -5.81
CA ARG A 386 -9.00 28.88 -6.27
C ARG A 386 -9.67 27.68 -5.59
N ILE A 387 -8.96 26.55 -5.49
CA ILE A 387 -9.49 25.36 -4.82
C ILE A 387 -9.53 25.60 -3.31
N LEU A 388 -8.40 26.02 -2.73
CA LEU A 388 -8.24 26.14 -1.29
C LEU A 388 -9.16 27.18 -0.65
N SER A 389 -9.51 28.28 -1.33
CA SER A 389 -10.45 29.28 -0.81
C SER A 389 -11.92 28.87 -0.93
N ASN A 390 -12.26 27.92 -1.79
CA ASN A 390 -13.63 27.49 -2.03
C ASN A 390 -13.92 26.06 -1.53
N LEU A 391 -13.03 25.47 -0.71
CA LEU A 391 -13.27 24.15 -0.13
C LEU A 391 -14.51 24.18 0.78
N ARG A 392 -15.55 23.46 0.35
CA ARG A 392 -16.76 23.16 1.15
C ARG A 392 -16.60 21.85 1.93
N TYR A 393 -15.85 20.90 1.36
CA TYR A 393 -15.63 19.57 1.93
C TYR A 393 -14.18 19.10 1.82
N ILE A 394 -13.72 18.40 2.86
CA ILE A 394 -12.51 17.56 2.82
C ILE A 394 -12.91 16.13 3.20
N VAL A 395 -12.66 15.18 2.31
CA VAL A 395 -12.94 13.75 2.52
C VAL A 395 -11.63 13.03 2.82
N ILE A 396 -11.62 12.19 3.85
CA ILE A 396 -10.49 11.33 4.22
C ILE A 396 -11.00 9.89 4.26
N ASP A 397 -10.70 9.10 3.24
CA ASP A 397 -11.09 7.70 3.21
C ASP A 397 -10.05 6.79 3.89
N GLU A 398 -10.45 5.58 4.28
CA GLU A 398 -9.61 4.58 4.94
C GLU A 398 -8.81 5.14 6.13
N ALA A 399 -9.46 5.97 6.97
CA ALA A 399 -8.79 6.80 7.97
C ALA A 399 -7.97 6.00 9.01
N HIS A 400 -8.38 4.77 9.33
CA HIS A 400 -7.64 3.81 10.17
C HIS A 400 -6.25 3.41 9.65
N SER A 401 -5.90 3.75 8.41
CA SER A 401 -4.55 3.63 7.84
C SER A 401 -3.60 4.70 8.39
N TYR A 402 -4.10 5.89 8.71
CA TYR A 402 -3.32 7.04 9.19
C TYR A 402 -3.05 6.94 10.70
N LYS A 403 -2.27 5.92 11.08
CA LYS A 403 -1.90 5.59 12.47
C LYS A 403 -0.39 5.42 12.65
N GLY A 404 0.05 5.45 13.91
CA GLY A 404 1.47 5.46 14.25
C GLY A 404 2.19 6.67 13.64
N VAL A 405 3.47 6.52 13.30
CA VAL A 405 4.31 7.60 12.74
C VAL A 405 3.68 8.24 11.49
N PHE A 406 3.15 7.43 10.55
CA PHE A 406 2.49 7.94 9.35
C PHE A 406 1.20 8.72 9.68
N GLY A 407 0.44 8.29 10.69
CA GLY A 407 -0.67 9.05 11.26
C GLY A 407 -0.24 10.40 11.83
N CYS A 408 0.84 10.45 12.61
CA CYS A 408 1.37 11.70 13.17
C CYS A 408 1.77 12.70 12.07
N HIS A 409 2.46 12.25 11.01
CA HIS A 409 2.77 13.11 9.86
C HIS A 409 1.50 13.58 9.15
N THR A 410 0.55 12.68 8.89
CA THR A 410 -0.76 13.03 8.28
C THR A 410 -1.51 14.06 9.13
N ALA A 411 -1.46 13.96 10.45
CA ALA A 411 -2.12 14.91 11.34
C ALA A 411 -1.51 16.32 11.24
N LEU A 412 -0.19 16.44 11.16
CA LEU A 412 0.48 17.73 10.95
C LEU A 412 0.17 18.32 9.55
N ILE A 413 -0.02 17.48 8.53
CA ILE A 413 -0.43 17.89 7.18
C ILE A 413 -1.87 18.44 7.21
N LEU A 414 -2.82 17.73 7.86
CA LEU A 414 -4.21 18.18 7.98
C LEU A 414 -4.35 19.44 8.85
N ARG A 415 -3.54 19.58 9.91
CA ARG A 415 -3.47 20.82 10.72
C ARG A 415 -2.93 22.00 9.91
N ARG A 416 -1.91 21.80 9.07
CA ARG A 416 -1.43 22.81 8.10
C ARG A 416 -2.52 23.20 7.10
N LEU A 417 -3.26 22.23 6.55
CA LEU A 417 -4.37 22.46 5.63
C LEU A 417 -5.48 23.27 6.30
N LYS A 418 -5.99 22.83 7.47
CA LYS A 418 -7.02 23.54 8.25
C LYS A 418 -6.61 25.00 8.51
N ARG A 419 -5.38 25.25 8.96
CA ARG A 419 -4.82 26.60 9.17
C ARG A 419 -4.79 27.45 7.89
N ILE A 420 -4.44 26.88 6.74
CA ILE A 420 -4.40 27.61 5.46
C ILE A 420 -5.83 27.96 5.01
N CYS A 421 -6.77 27.02 5.13
CA CYS A 421 -8.18 27.24 4.86
C CYS A 421 -8.74 28.39 5.73
N SER A 422 -8.67 28.28 7.06
CA SER A 422 -9.29 29.25 7.97
C SER A 422 -8.55 30.59 8.02
N ASN A 423 -7.22 30.59 8.19
CA ASN A 423 -6.47 31.81 8.54
C ASN A 423 -5.91 32.56 7.33
N ILE A 424 -5.84 31.94 6.14
CA ILE A 424 -5.34 32.60 4.91
C ILE A 424 -6.47 32.83 3.90
N TYR A 425 -7.45 31.92 3.82
CA TYR A 425 -8.53 32.00 2.85
C TYR A 425 -9.95 32.15 3.44
N GLY A 426 -10.10 32.17 4.76
CA GLY A 426 -11.38 32.36 5.45
C GLY A 426 -12.38 31.20 5.32
N CYS A 427 -12.01 30.09 4.67
CA CYS A 427 -12.91 28.97 4.41
C CYS A 427 -12.87 27.92 5.53
N HIS A 428 -14.02 27.32 5.80
CA HIS A 428 -14.24 26.40 6.91
C HIS A 428 -14.87 25.10 6.38
N PRO A 429 -14.09 24.23 5.70
CA PRO A 429 -14.60 23.03 5.07
C PRO A 429 -15.10 21.98 6.07
N THR A 430 -16.14 21.26 5.69
CA THR A 430 -16.68 20.13 6.45
C THR A 430 -15.83 18.88 6.21
N PHE A 431 -15.29 18.32 7.29
CA PHE A 431 -14.52 17.07 7.25
C PHE A 431 -15.45 15.86 7.27
N THR A 432 -15.29 14.94 6.31
CA THR A 432 -15.95 13.63 6.31
C THR A 432 -14.91 12.51 6.27
N PHE A 433 -14.88 11.68 7.31
CA PHE A 433 -13.98 10.53 7.41
C PHE A 433 -14.73 9.25 7.09
N CYS A 434 -14.09 8.33 6.37
CA CYS A 434 -14.54 6.96 6.21
C CYS A 434 -13.50 5.99 6.75
N THR A 435 -13.94 4.94 7.43
CA THR A 435 -13.05 3.97 8.04
C THR A 435 -13.69 2.58 8.16
N ALA A 436 -12.86 1.55 8.24
CA ALA A 436 -13.28 0.28 8.83
C ALA A 436 -13.56 0.47 10.33
N THR A 437 -14.42 -0.38 10.88
CA THR A 437 -14.77 -0.42 12.30
C THR A 437 -13.52 -0.60 13.17
N SER A 438 -13.36 0.26 14.17
CA SER A 438 -12.25 0.26 15.13
C SER A 438 -12.80 0.54 16.54
N ALA A 439 -11.96 0.42 17.57
CA ALA A 439 -12.39 0.61 18.96
C ALA A 439 -12.63 2.09 19.35
N ASN A 440 -11.93 3.03 18.70
CA ASN A 440 -11.93 4.46 19.02
C ASN A 440 -11.92 5.35 17.75
N PRO A 441 -12.89 5.17 16.82
CA PRO A 441 -12.88 5.84 15.52
C PRO A 441 -13.05 7.36 15.63
N ARG A 442 -13.89 7.85 16.56
CA ARG A 442 -14.14 9.28 16.77
C ARG A 442 -12.86 9.97 17.27
N GLU A 443 -12.24 9.38 18.29
CA GLU A 443 -11.07 9.91 18.98
C GLU A 443 -9.87 9.96 18.03
N HIS A 444 -9.70 8.92 17.20
CA HIS A 444 -8.69 8.89 16.14
C HIS A 444 -8.87 10.04 15.15
N VAL A 445 -10.05 10.24 14.58
CA VAL A 445 -10.23 11.29 13.55
C VAL A 445 -10.22 12.72 14.13
N MET A 446 -10.70 12.89 15.37
CA MET A 446 -10.63 14.16 16.10
C MET A 446 -9.18 14.59 16.32
N GLU A 447 -8.30 13.69 16.77
CA GLU A 447 -6.87 13.99 16.90
C GLU A 447 -6.20 14.15 15.53
N LEU A 448 -6.52 13.28 14.56
CA LEU A 448 -5.94 13.30 13.21
C LEU A 448 -6.13 14.66 12.51
N ALA A 449 -7.31 15.27 12.53
CA ALA A 449 -7.55 16.58 11.90
C ALA A 449 -7.56 17.77 12.87
N LYS A 450 -7.34 17.53 14.18
CA LYS A 450 -7.55 18.48 15.28
C LYS A 450 -8.93 19.15 15.19
N LEU A 451 -9.96 18.34 15.42
CA LEU A 451 -11.37 18.72 15.41
C LEU A 451 -11.95 18.57 16.82
N ASP A 452 -12.77 19.54 17.21
CA ASP A 452 -13.26 19.67 18.58
C ASP A 452 -14.58 18.88 18.81
N ASN A 453 -15.28 18.53 17.73
CA ASN A 453 -16.38 17.57 17.71
C ASN A 453 -16.44 16.86 16.33
N VAL A 454 -16.85 15.58 16.32
CA VAL A 454 -17.15 14.78 15.13
C VAL A 454 -18.32 13.83 15.42
N GLU A 455 -19.34 13.85 14.56
CA GLU A 455 -20.47 12.93 14.64
C GLU A 455 -20.06 11.54 14.14
N LEU A 456 -20.20 10.54 15.01
CA LEU A 456 -19.76 9.17 14.74
C LEU A 456 -20.95 8.30 14.31
N ILE A 457 -20.85 7.74 13.11
CA ILE A 457 -21.90 6.96 12.48
C ILE A 457 -21.39 5.53 12.29
N GLN A 458 -21.88 4.65 13.16
CA GLN A 458 -21.44 3.26 13.30
C GLN A 458 -22.56 2.24 13.07
N ASN A 459 -23.82 2.70 12.98
CA ASN A 459 -25.02 1.87 12.90
C ASN A 459 -25.26 1.33 11.48
N ASP A 460 -24.39 0.42 11.06
CA ASP A 460 -24.32 -0.14 9.71
C ASP A 460 -25.60 -0.87 9.25
N GLY A 461 -26.51 -0.12 8.63
CA GLY A 461 -27.74 -0.63 8.02
C GLY A 461 -27.58 -1.41 6.70
N SER A 462 -26.36 -1.69 6.22
CA SER A 462 -26.19 -2.46 4.97
C SER A 462 -26.56 -3.95 5.16
N PRO A 463 -27.09 -4.65 4.13
CA PRO A 463 -27.43 -6.06 4.24
C PRO A 463 -26.18 -6.94 4.33
N CYS A 464 -26.31 -8.06 5.05
CA CYS A 464 -25.28 -9.09 5.14
C CYS A 464 -25.94 -10.47 5.06
N GLY A 465 -25.43 -11.36 4.20
CA GLY A 465 -25.80 -12.78 4.24
C GLY A 465 -25.27 -13.46 5.51
N SER A 466 -25.77 -14.66 5.82
CA SER A 466 -25.14 -15.50 6.86
C SER A 466 -23.73 -15.90 6.42
N LYS A 467 -22.82 -16.07 7.39
CA LYS A 467 -21.42 -16.43 7.15
C LYS A 467 -21.00 -17.49 8.16
N TYR A 468 -20.20 -18.46 7.70
CA TYR A 468 -19.52 -19.40 8.59
C TYR A 468 -18.07 -18.95 8.80
N PHE A 469 -17.68 -18.77 10.06
CA PHE A 469 -16.30 -18.51 10.46
C PHE A 469 -15.70 -19.79 11.06
N LEU A 470 -14.59 -20.27 10.48
CA LEU A 470 -13.98 -21.55 10.85
C LEU A 470 -12.53 -21.33 11.27
N LEU A 471 -12.10 -22.05 12.31
CA LEU A 471 -10.69 -22.17 12.68
C LEU A 471 -10.14 -23.52 12.24
N TRP A 472 -9.20 -23.50 11.28
CA TRP A 472 -8.52 -24.69 10.77
C TRP A 472 -7.16 -24.90 11.45
N ASN A 473 -6.91 -26.11 11.92
CA ASN A 473 -5.70 -26.51 12.62
C ASN A 473 -5.04 -27.69 11.88
N PRO A 474 -3.91 -27.49 11.16
CA PRO A 474 -3.31 -28.51 10.28
C PRO A 474 -3.05 -29.85 11.00
N PRO A 475 -3.29 -31.01 10.35
CA PRO A 475 -3.23 -32.32 10.98
C PRO A 475 -1.84 -32.66 11.52
N LEU A 476 -1.80 -33.48 12.56
CA LEU A 476 -0.57 -33.93 13.24
C LEU A 476 -0.05 -35.21 12.61
N HIS A 477 1.05 -35.12 11.85
CA HIS A 477 1.70 -36.31 11.31
C HIS A 477 2.78 -36.82 12.27
N MET A 478 2.67 -38.09 12.65
CA MET A 478 3.72 -38.84 13.33
C MET A 478 4.79 -39.26 12.32
N LYS A 479 6.03 -38.80 12.49
CA LYS A 479 7.17 -39.41 11.80
C LYS A 479 7.86 -40.42 12.72
N LYS A 480 7.85 -41.69 12.30
CA LYS A 480 8.88 -42.65 12.70
C LYS A 480 10.14 -42.33 11.90
N GLU A 481 11.20 -41.91 12.54
CA GLU A 481 12.51 -41.81 11.88
C GLU A 481 13.13 -43.21 11.75
N GLY A 482 13.82 -43.46 10.63
CA GLY A 482 14.46 -44.74 10.35
C GLY A 482 15.77 -44.90 11.12
N GLY A 483 15.68 -45.19 12.41
CA GLY A 483 16.83 -45.45 13.28
C GLY A 483 16.41 -46.11 14.60
N SER A 484 17.22 -47.06 15.09
CA SER A 484 16.83 -48.02 16.13
C SER A 484 16.72 -47.49 17.57
N ARG A 485 16.44 -46.19 17.75
CA ARG A 485 16.10 -45.57 19.05
C ARG A 485 14.96 -44.56 18.84
N GLY A 486 13.74 -44.97 19.18
CA GLY A 486 12.52 -44.28 18.78
C GLY A 486 12.25 -42.98 19.53
N SER A 487 12.53 -41.85 18.88
CA SER A 487 11.88 -40.56 19.17
C SER A 487 10.89 -40.27 18.05
N SER A 488 9.58 -40.27 18.33
CA SER A 488 8.58 -39.95 17.31
C SER A 488 8.32 -38.45 17.26
N VAL A 489 8.86 -37.79 16.24
CA VAL A 489 8.70 -36.35 16.06
C VAL A 489 7.31 -36.05 15.48
N THR A 490 6.38 -35.68 16.35
CA THR A 490 5.09 -35.08 15.96
C THR A 490 5.34 -33.78 15.20
N ARG A 491 4.83 -33.66 13.97
CA ARG A 491 4.88 -32.40 13.21
C ARG A 491 3.55 -32.14 12.52
N ARG A 492 2.98 -30.96 12.76
CA ARG A 492 1.80 -30.50 12.00
C ARG A 492 2.15 -30.32 10.52
N SER A 493 1.17 -30.56 9.66
CA SER A 493 1.27 -30.27 8.24
C SER A 493 1.45 -28.76 7.97
N SER A 494 1.91 -28.41 6.77
CA SER A 494 2.18 -27.01 6.44
C SER A 494 0.87 -26.26 6.17
N PRO A 495 0.58 -25.12 6.84
CA PRO A 495 -0.62 -24.33 6.54
C PRO A 495 -0.74 -23.90 5.07
N ILE A 496 0.38 -23.84 4.35
CA ILE A 496 0.44 -23.53 2.91
C ILE A 496 -0.09 -24.70 2.06
N VAL A 497 0.12 -25.94 2.52
CA VAL A 497 -0.42 -27.16 1.89
C VAL A 497 -1.91 -27.27 2.19
N GLU A 498 -2.32 -27.10 3.45
CA GLU A 498 -3.74 -27.09 3.85
C GLU A 498 -4.55 -26.07 3.06
N VAL A 499 -4.09 -24.82 2.98
CA VAL A 499 -4.75 -23.76 2.21
C VAL A 499 -4.80 -24.11 0.72
N SER A 500 -3.84 -24.86 0.17
CA SER A 500 -3.88 -25.27 -1.24
C SER A 500 -4.95 -26.34 -1.50
N TYR A 501 -5.15 -27.29 -0.57
CA TYR A 501 -6.25 -28.26 -0.65
C TYR A 501 -7.62 -27.58 -0.48
N LEU A 502 -7.79 -26.79 0.59
CA LEU A 502 -9.03 -26.05 0.85
C LEU A 502 -9.42 -25.14 -0.33
N PHE A 503 -8.45 -24.43 -0.93
CA PHE A 503 -8.72 -23.53 -2.05
C PHE A 503 -8.98 -24.28 -3.36
N SER A 504 -8.45 -25.50 -3.56
CA SER A 504 -8.82 -26.30 -4.73
C SER A 504 -10.22 -26.88 -4.60
N GLU A 505 -10.59 -27.45 -3.45
CA GLU A 505 -11.94 -28.02 -3.25
C GLU A 505 -13.03 -26.93 -3.31
N MET A 506 -12.83 -25.77 -2.67
CA MET A 506 -13.79 -24.67 -2.79
C MET A 506 -13.95 -24.18 -4.25
N VAL A 507 -12.88 -24.14 -5.04
CA VAL A 507 -12.93 -23.72 -6.46
C VAL A 507 -13.55 -24.81 -7.35
N GLN A 508 -13.33 -26.10 -7.09
CA GLN A 508 -14.00 -27.22 -7.76
C GLN A 508 -15.53 -27.13 -7.60
N HIS A 509 -15.99 -26.85 -6.38
CA HIS A 509 -17.41 -26.65 -6.04
C HIS A 509 -17.95 -25.25 -6.39
N GLY A 510 -17.25 -24.49 -7.24
CA GLY A 510 -17.74 -23.25 -7.86
C GLY A 510 -17.71 -22.00 -6.98
N LEU A 511 -17.08 -22.03 -5.80
CA LEU A 511 -17.00 -20.86 -4.91
C LEU A 511 -15.98 -19.83 -5.42
N ARG A 512 -16.31 -18.55 -5.25
CA ARG A 512 -15.39 -17.43 -5.51
C ARG A 512 -14.52 -17.17 -4.28
N CYS A 513 -13.28 -17.65 -4.32
CA CYS A 513 -12.38 -17.70 -3.17
C CYS A 513 -11.30 -16.62 -3.17
N ILE A 514 -10.81 -16.25 -1.97
CA ILE A 514 -9.63 -15.38 -1.77
C ILE A 514 -8.75 -15.93 -0.64
N ALA A 515 -7.44 -16.09 -0.91
CA ALA A 515 -6.48 -16.66 0.04
C ALA A 515 -5.40 -15.62 0.43
N PHE A 516 -5.46 -15.13 1.66
CA PHE A 516 -4.49 -14.15 2.17
C PHE A 516 -3.20 -14.82 2.65
N CYS A 517 -2.08 -14.49 1.99
CA CYS A 517 -0.75 -15.04 2.27
C CYS A 517 0.20 -13.99 2.87
N LYS A 518 0.94 -14.35 3.94
CA LYS A 518 1.81 -13.42 4.68
C LYS A 518 3.00 -12.84 3.89
N THR A 519 3.40 -13.43 2.76
CA THR A 519 4.47 -12.89 1.91
C THR A 519 4.23 -13.21 0.44
N ARG A 520 4.81 -12.40 -0.47
CA ARG A 520 4.75 -12.60 -1.93
C ARG A 520 5.10 -14.05 -2.35
N LYS A 521 6.16 -14.63 -1.77
CA LYS A 521 6.60 -16.00 -2.09
C LYS A 521 5.61 -17.08 -1.63
N LEU A 522 4.80 -16.80 -0.60
CA LEU A 522 3.76 -17.73 -0.16
C LEU A 522 2.56 -17.71 -1.10
N CYS A 523 2.20 -16.56 -1.68
CA CYS A 523 1.14 -16.48 -2.71
C CYS A 523 1.49 -17.36 -3.92
N GLU A 524 2.70 -17.21 -4.46
CA GLU A 524 3.17 -18.00 -5.61
C GLU A 524 3.26 -19.51 -5.31
N LEU A 525 3.55 -19.89 -4.05
CA LEU A 525 3.56 -21.29 -3.62
C LEU A 525 2.15 -21.88 -3.51
N VAL A 526 1.18 -21.15 -2.90
CA VAL A 526 -0.23 -21.60 -2.87
C VAL A 526 -0.77 -21.74 -4.29
N LEU A 527 -0.50 -20.80 -5.19
CA LEU A 527 -0.90 -20.91 -6.59
C LEU A 527 -0.29 -22.14 -7.26
N SER A 528 1.03 -22.35 -7.13
CA SER A 528 1.71 -23.50 -7.73
C SER A 528 1.24 -24.85 -7.18
N TYR A 529 0.83 -24.90 -5.91
CA TYR A 529 0.31 -26.12 -5.27
C TYR A 529 -1.15 -26.37 -5.62
N THR A 530 -1.99 -25.34 -5.60
CA THR A 530 -3.41 -25.43 -6.01
C THR A 530 -3.53 -25.81 -7.49
N ARG A 531 -2.74 -25.19 -8.38
CA ARG A 531 -2.71 -25.57 -9.80
C ARG A 531 -2.30 -27.04 -9.99
N ALA A 532 -1.30 -27.54 -9.26
CA ALA A 532 -0.91 -28.95 -9.32
C ALA A 532 -1.95 -29.94 -8.75
N ILE A 533 -2.91 -29.48 -7.94
CA ILE A 533 -4.09 -30.28 -7.52
C ILE A 533 -5.17 -30.22 -8.60
N LEU A 534 -5.45 -29.02 -9.13
CA LEU A 534 -6.45 -28.81 -10.19
C LEU A 534 -6.06 -29.49 -11.51
N GLU A 535 -4.76 -29.59 -11.85
CA GLU A 535 -4.25 -30.35 -12.99
C GLU A 535 -4.70 -31.83 -13.01
N VAL A 536 -4.98 -32.41 -11.84
CA VAL A 536 -5.43 -33.80 -11.65
C VAL A 536 -6.95 -33.92 -11.51
N THR A 537 -7.62 -32.90 -10.96
CA THR A 537 -9.02 -32.98 -10.51
C THR A 537 -10.00 -32.14 -11.34
N GLY A 538 -9.57 -30.98 -11.83
CA GLY A 538 -10.36 -30.00 -12.56
C GLY A 538 -9.46 -29.13 -13.44
N LYS A 539 -8.90 -29.73 -14.49
CA LYS A 539 -7.89 -29.13 -15.36
C LYS A 539 -8.38 -27.82 -15.99
N GLU A 540 -9.67 -27.74 -16.28
CA GLU A 540 -10.38 -26.56 -16.78
C GLU A 540 -10.36 -25.36 -15.80
N LEU A 541 -10.12 -25.60 -14.49
CA LEU A 541 -10.10 -24.58 -13.45
C LEU A 541 -8.68 -24.03 -13.17
N VAL A 542 -7.62 -24.66 -13.72
CA VAL A 542 -6.21 -24.30 -13.46
C VAL A 542 -5.92 -22.82 -13.77
N ASP A 543 -6.49 -22.29 -14.86
CA ASP A 543 -6.30 -20.89 -15.26
C ASP A 543 -7.38 -19.93 -14.72
N SER A 544 -8.41 -20.43 -14.03
CA SER A 544 -9.37 -19.59 -13.30
C SER A 544 -8.77 -18.94 -12.05
N ILE A 545 -7.65 -19.48 -11.54
CA ILE A 545 -6.97 -19.00 -10.34
C ILE A 545 -5.69 -18.23 -10.65
N CYS A 546 -5.50 -17.10 -9.97
CA CYS A 546 -4.35 -16.21 -10.11
C CYS A 546 -3.79 -15.78 -8.75
N VAL A 547 -2.67 -15.06 -8.75
CA VAL A 547 -2.11 -14.36 -7.58
C VAL A 547 -2.33 -12.86 -7.73
N TYR A 548 -2.54 -12.17 -6.63
CA TYR A 548 -2.47 -10.71 -6.56
C TYR A 548 -1.38 -10.28 -5.58
N ARG A 549 -0.49 -9.37 -5.98
CA ARG A 549 0.54 -8.81 -5.08
C ARG A 549 1.10 -7.46 -5.50
N ALA A 550 1.52 -6.69 -4.49
CA ALA A 550 2.41 -5.54 -4.70
C ALA A 550 3.68 -5.98 -5.44
N GLY A 551 4.09 -5.21 -6.46
CA GLY A 551 5.18 -5.55 -7.38
C GLY A 551 4.74 -6.18 -8.70
N TYR A 552 3.44 -6.30 -8.98
CA TYR A 552 2.94 -6.42 -10.36
C TYR A 552 2.73 -5.02 -10.99
N ILE A 553 2.88 -4.96 -12.32
CA ILE A 553 2.57 -3.80 -13.17
C ILE A 553 1.06 -3.49 -13.06
N ALA A 554 0.63 -2.24 -13.31
CA ALA A 554 -0.78 -1.85 -13.22
C ALA A 554 -1.70 -2.69 -14.14
N GLU A 555 -1.24 -2.97 -15.36
CA GLU A 555 -1.89 -3.85 -16.36
C GLU A 555 -1.99 -5.33 -15.94
N LYS A 556 -1.40 -5.72 -14.80
CA LYS A 556 -1.48 -7.07 -14.20
C LYS A 556 -2.11 -7.05 -12.81
N LYS A 557 -2.97 -6.05 -12.57
CA LYS A 557 -3.71 -5.80 -11.32
C LYS A 557 -5.15 -5.41 -11.62
N ASN A 558 -5.33 -4.56 -12.63
CA ASN A 558 -6.58 -4.26 -13.30
C ASN A 558 -6.95 -5.39 -14.27
#